data_AF-A0A9D9LZS5-F1
#
_entry.id   AF-A0A9D9LZS5-F1
#
_cell.length_a   1.000
_cell.length_b   1.000
_cell.length_c   1.000
_cell.angle_alpha   90.00
_cell.angle_beta   90.00
_cell.angle_gamma   90.00
#
_symmetry.space_group_name_H-M   'P 1'
#
loop_
_entity.id
_entity.type
_entity.pdbx_description
1 polymer ?
#
loop_
_entity_poly.entity_id
_entity_poly.type
_entity_poly.pdbx_seq_one_letter_code
_entity_poly.pdbx_strand_id
1 'polypeptide(L)'
;MKRTVILVAIAFLLAGALAFGEEATIIDFTKLSADIIPGADGKMTQNRHTVMDYSVSAGATFTNEQKALMKTSLGFENWEVILNSSARNETSTALSQVRAAPVRSEAKVPFAGKEVLGVRVLFPASAVNANARIKPPFEIPAFEPAADVSDSGEIKSTGDASKTTTRFEDGYGVVKNVGTIKSLSVTTQGQAFPHGLYVYLQDADGVERRYFMGYLNFDGWKELTWNNPAYIQEVRARELRLMPVYPVATPYVKFAGFLITRDAADVGGDYIGYFKDVKVIYDKAVLTTERDIADEDLWGIISDRERKKQTREMTNFGINQVNRFLELEKQATENSFKSSLE
;
A
#
# COMPACT_ATOMS: atom_id res chain seq x y z
N MET A 1 -43.30 30.68 -11.39
CA MET A 1 -43.54 29.24 -11.13
C MET A 1 -42.61 28.30 -11.91
N LYS A 2 -42.36 28.49 -13.23
CA LYS A 2 -41.45 27.58 -13.98
C LYS A 2 -39.98 27.57 -13.48
N ARG A 3 -39.44 28.71 -13.04
CA ARG A 3 -38.06 28.80 -12.50
C ARG A 3 -37.89 28.17 -11.12
N THR A 4 -38.92 28.22 -10.26
CA THR A 4 -38.89 27.59 -8.94
C THR A 4 -39.00 26.07 -9.00
N VAL A 5 -39.75 25.52 -9.97
CA VAL A 5 -39.83 24.06 -10.18
C VAL A 5 -38.49 23.49 -10.68
N ILE A 6 -37.77 24.21 -11.54
CA ILE A 6 -36.44 23.80 -12.02
C ILE A 6 -35.41 23.82 -10.89
N LEU A 7 -35.43 24.84 -10.02
CA LEU A 7 -34.54 24.91 -8.86
C LEU A 7 -34.80 23.79 -7.84
N VAL A 8 -36.08 23.45 -7.60
CA VAL A 8 -36.45 22.33 -6.73
C VAL A 8 -36.06 20.98 -7.35
N ALA A 9 -36.22 20.81 -8.66
CA ALA A 9 -35.78 19.61 -9.36
C ALA A 9 -34.24 19.44 -9.34
N ILE A 10 -33.48 20.53 -9.49
CA ILE A 10 -32.01 20.53 -9.35
C ILE A 10 -31.60 20.25 -7.90
N ALA A 11 -32.31 20.79 -6.91
CA ALA A 11 -32.07 20.50 -5.50
C ALA A 11 -32.37 19.02 -5.15
N PHE A 12 -33.41 18.42 -5.72
CA PHE A 12 -33.69 16.99 -5.56
C PHE A 12 -32.71 16.09 -6.35
N LEU A 13 -32.20 16.54 -7.49
CA LEU A 13 -31.12 15.85 -8.23
C LEU A 13 -29.78 15.91 -7.47
N LEU A 14 -29.50 17.02 -6.80
CA LEU A 14 -28.32 17.16 -5.93
C LEU A 14 -28.50 16.42 -4.60
N ALA A 15 -29.71 16.36 -4.03
CA ALA A 15 -30.00 15.54 -2.85
C ALA A 15 -29.97 14.03 -3.18
N GLY A 16 -30.34 13.64 -4.40
CA GLY A 16 -30.17 12.27 -4.91
C GLY A 16 -28.71 11.88 -5.18
N ALA A 17 -27.79 12.85 -5.20
CA ALA A 17 -26.34 12.61 -5.29
C ALA A 17 -25.68 12.32 -3.93
N LEU A 18 -26.43 12.33 -2.83
CA LEU A 18 -25.98 11.80 -1.53
C LEU A 18 -26.04 10.26 -1.50
N ALA A 19 -25.53 9.62 -2.55
CA ALA A 19 -25.22 8.20 -2.52
C ALA A 19 -24.00 8.03 -1.60
N PHE A 20 -24.26 7.64 -0.35
CA PHE A 20 -23.37 7.49 0.81
C PHE A 20 -22.10 6.62 0.59
N GLY A 21 -21.24 6.99 -0.37
CA GLY A 21 -19.89 6.44 -0.51
C GLY A 21 -18.86 7.47 -0.04
N GLU A 22 -17.99 7.07 0.88
CA GLU A 22 -16.82 7.87 1.28
C GLU A 22 -15.67 7.58 0.31
N GLU A 23 -14.97 8.63 -0.15
CA GLU A 23 -13.72 8.50 -0.91
C GLU A 23 -12.54 8.58 0.06
N ALA A 24 -11.62 7.61 -0.02
CA ALA A 24 -10.35 7.66 0.69
C ALA A 24 -9.19 7.29 -0.24
N THR A 25 -8.02 7.83 0.03
CA THR A 25 -6.78 7.39 -0.61
C THR A 25 -6.16 6.28 0.23
N ILE A 26 -6.07 5.07 -0.33
CA ILE A 26 -5.44 3.93 0.37
C ILE A 26 -3.94 4.17 0.45
N ILE A 27 -3.31 4.49 -0.67
CA ILE A 27 -1.88 4.76 -0.74
C ILE A 27 -1.60 5.88 -1.74
N ASP A 28 -0.78 6.86 -1.35
CA ASP A 28 -0.28 7.93 -2.21
C ASP A 28 1.24 7.83 -2.27
N PHE A 29 1.77 7.40 -3.42
CA PHE A 29 3.20 7.20 -3.62
C PHE A 29 3.99 8.51 -3.52
N THR A 30 3.35 9.67 -3.74
CA THR A 30 4.03 10.97 -3.59
C THR A 30 4.43 11.30 -2.16
N LYS A 31 3.92 10.54 -1.17
CA LYS A 31 4.26 10.65 0.25
C LYS A 31 5.41 9.73 0.69
N LEU A 32 5.91 8.88 -0.22
CA LEU A 32 6.81 7.78 0.10
C LEU A 32 8.26 8.01 -0.34
N SER A 33 8.61 9.21 -0.79
CA SER A 33 10.01 9.60 -1.01
C SER A 33 10.85 9.38 0.25
N ALA A 34 12.09 8.95 0.06
CA ALA A 34 13.04 8.81 1.17
C ALA A 34 13.60 10.17 1.58
N ASP A 35 13.67 10.43 2.89
CA ASP A 35 13.93 11.77 3.45
C ASP A 35 14.66 11.77 4.81
N ILE A 36 15.11 10.63 5.33
CA ILE A 36 15.67 10.56 6.69
C ILE A 36 17.03 9.88 6.85
N ILE A 37 17.26 8.69 6.31
CA ILE A 37 18.49 7.91 6.58
C ILE A 37 19.40 7.96 5.35
N PRO A 38 20.58 8.61 5.42
CA PRO A 38 21.51 8.64 4.31
C PRO A 38 22.13 7.25 4.08
N GLY A 39 22.13 6.80 2.83
CA GLY A 39 22.86 5.65 2.35
C GLY A 39 24.33 5.96 2.09
N ALA A 40 25.08 4.94 1.66
CA ALA A 40 26.51 5.06 1.37
C ALA A 40 26.84 6.07 0.23
N ASP A 41 25.88 6.31 -0.67
CA ASP A 41 25.98 7.27 -1.77
C ASP A 41 25.48 8.68 -1.38
N GLY A 42 25.12 8.90 -0.11
CA GLY A 42 24.59 10.15 0.41
C GLY A 42 23.11 10.40 0.09
N LYS A 43 22.43 9.50 -0.63
CA LYS A 43 20.98 9.61 -0.86
C LYS A 43 20.20 9.08 0.32
N MET A 44 19.05 9.66 0.59
CA MET A 44 18.16 9.14 1.62
C MET A 44 17.56 7.81 1.17
N THR A 45 17.49 6.85 2.09
CA THR A 45 17.07 5.46 1.82
C THR A 45 15.72 5.11 2.44
N GLN A 46 15.35 5.80 3.53
CA GLN A 46 14.10 5.54 4.26
C GLN A 46 13.18 6.75 4.26
N ASN A 47 11.88 6.48 4.30
CA ASN A 47 10.82 7.47 4.48
C ASN A 47 10.48 7.63 5.97
N ARG A 48 10.54 8.86 6.47
CA ARG A 48 10.36 9.22 7.88
C ARG A 48 9.02 8.79 8.43
N HIS A 49 7.94 9.02 7.69
CA HIS A 49 6.60 8.71 8.19
C HIS A 49 6.40 7.20 8.38
N THR A 50 6.98 6.38 7.52
CA THR A 50 6.72 4.93 7.46
C THR A 50 7.87 4.06 8.00
N VAL A 51 8.93 4.66 8.57
CA VAL A 51 10.09 3.91 9.08
C VAL A 51 9.73 3.04 10.29
N MET A 52 10.06 1.76 10.21
CA MET A 52 9.84 0.76 11.24
C MET A 52 11.19 0.21 11.68
N ASP A 53 11.37 0.08 13.00
CA ASP A 53 12.56 -0.52 13.61
C ASP A 53 12.27 -1.98 13.95
N TYR A 54 13.05 -2.90 13.37
CA TYR A 54 12.94 -4.33 13.63
C TYR A 54 14.10 -4.89 14.47
N SER A 55 15.01 -4.04 14.95
CA SER A 55 16.13 -4.42 15.80
C SER A 55 15.69 -5.08 17.12
N VAL A 56 14.49 -4.74 17.60
CA VAL A 56 13.89 -5.30 18.83
C VAL A 56 13.59 -6.80 18.66
N SER A 57 13.37 -7.27 17.43
CA SER A 57 13.16 -8.69 17.13
C SER A 57 14.46 -9.45 16.89
N ALA A 58 15.60 -8.73 16.81
CA ALA A 58 16.91 -9.35 16.63
C ALA A 58 17.47 -9.86 17.97
N GLY A 59 18.03 -11.06 17.95
CA GLY A 59 18.62 -11.69 19.13
C GLY A 59 19.83 -10.92 19.70
N ALA A 60 20.33 -11.40 20.84
CA ALA A 60 21.52 -10.84 21.49
C ALA A 60 22.83 -11.02 20.69
N THR A 61 22.80 -11.81 19.61
CA THR A 61 23.95 -12.10 18.75
C THR A 61 24.32 -10.98 17.78
N PHE A 62 23.41 -10.01 17.56
CA PHE A 62 23.67 -8.87 16.68
C PHE A 62 24.33 -7.73 17.44
N THR A 63 25.34 -7.10 16.83
CA THR A 63 26.00 -5.93 17.41
C THR A 63 25.10 -4.70 17.41
N ASN A 64 25.45 -3.67 18.18
CA ASN A 64 24.69 -2.42 18.20
C ASN A 64 24.72 -1.71 16.84
N GLU A 65 25.83 -1.84 16.12
CA GLU A 65 26.00 -1.31 14.77
C GLU A 65 25.07 -2.02 13.78
N GLN A 66 24.98 -3.37 13.85
CA GLN A 66 24.04 -4.13 13.01
C GLN A 66 22.59 -3.74 13.34
N LYS A 67 22.25 -3.61 14.62
CA LYS A 67 20.91 -3.19 15.05
C LYS A 67 20.55 -1.78 14.58
N ALA A 68 21.51 -0.87 14.50
CA ALA A 68 21.27 0.48 13.98
C ALA A 68 20.87 0.50 12.49
N LEU A 69 21.27 -0.53 11.72
CA LEU A 69 20.90 -0.72 10.31
C LEU A 69 19.52 -1.40 10.14
N MET A 70 18.93 -1.93 11.21
CA MET A 70 17.67 -2.68 11.15
C MET A 70 16.43 -1.77 11.13
N LYS A 71 16.38 -0.91 10.10
CA LYS A 71 15.28 0.01 9.82
C LYS A 71 14.85 -0.15 8.38
N THR A 72 13.54 -0.20 8.17
CA THR A 72 12.94 -0.25 6.83
C THR A 72 11.69 0.62 6.77
N SER A 73 11.25 1.01 5.60
CA SER A 73 10.10 1.91 5.41
C SER A 73 9.42 1.61 4.08
N LEU A 74 8.29 2.24 3.79
CA LEU A 74 7.65 2.15 2.48
C LEU A 74 8.35 2.99 1.39
N GLY A 75 9.59 3.43 1.62
CA GLY A 75 10.44 4.10 0.62
C GLY A 75 10.64 3.26 -0.64
N PHE A 76 10.65 3.91 -1.81
CA PHE A 76 10.54 3.25 -3.12
C PHE A 76 11.55 2.12 -3.37
N GLU A 77 12.82 2.29 -2.97
CA GLU A 77 13.87 1.30 -3.23
C GLU A 77 13.74 0.03 -2.38
N ASN A 78 12.93 0.06 -1.32
CA ASN A 78 12.64 -1.12 -0.49
C ASN A 78 11.56 -2.01 -1.13
N TRP A 79 10.85 -1.56 -2.17
CA TRP A 79 9.80 -2.33 -2.81
C TRP A 79 10.38 -3.40 -3.74
N GLU A 80 9.70 -4.54 -3.79
CA GLU A 80 10.19 -5.71 -4.52
C GLU A 80 9.31 -6.01 -5.73
N VAL A 81 9.94 -6.44 -6.82
CA VAL A 81 9.27 -7.06 -7.96
C VAL A 81 9.47 -8.58 -7.89
N ILE A 82 8.37 -9.30 -7.64
CA ILE A 82 8.37 -10.76 -7.54
C ILE A 82 7.78 -11.34 -8.82
N LEU A 83 8.65 -11.95 -9.64
CA LEU A 83 8.26 -12.64 -10.85
C LEU A 83 7.68 -14.03 -10.56
N ASN A 84 6.66 -14.46 -11.30
CA ASN A 84 6.22 -15.86 -11.26
C ASN A 84 7.27 -16.79 -11.88
N SER A 85 7.12 -18.10 -11.65
CA SER A 85 8.10 -19.11 -12.07
C SER A 85 8.40 -19.09 -13.57
N SER A 86 7.42 -18.81 -14.42
CA SER A 86 7.62 -18.74 -15.89
C SER A 86 8.38 -17.49 -16.33
N ALA A 87 8.40 -16.42 -15.53
CA ALA A 87 9.13 -15.19 -15.82
C ALA A 87 10.48 -15.08 -15.10
N ARG A 88 10.72 -15.94 -14.10
CA ARG A 88 11.86 -15.83 -13.20
C ARG A 88 13.11 -16.51 -13.77
N ASN A 89 14.10 -15.69 -14.09
CA ASN A 89 15.49 -16.09 -14.31
C ASN A 89 16.42 -15.03 -13.67
N GLU A 90 17.72 -15.27 -13.66
CA GLU A 90 18.69 -14.37 -13.02
C GLU A 90 18.62 -12.95 -13.59
N THR A 91 18.62 -12.82 -14.91
CA THR A 91 18.57 -11.53 -15.60
C THR A 91 17.26 -10.79 -15.32
N SER A 92 16.12 -11.47 -15.41
CA SER A 92 14.82 -10.85 -15.17
C SER A 92 14.65 -10.43 -13.73
N THR A 93 15.16 -11.22 -12.78
CA THR A 93 15.15 -10.88 -11.36
C THR A 93 16.04 -9.67 -11.08
N ALA A 94 17.25 -9.63 -11.64
CA ALA A 94 18.18 -8.52 -11.42
C ALA A 94 17.72 -7.20 -12.05
N LEU A 95 17.05 -7.24 -13.20
CA LEU A 95 16.63 -6.03 -13.91
C LEU A 95 15.25 -5.51 -13.47
N SER A 96 14.40 -6.39 -12.92
CA SER A 96 13.08 -6.01 -12.42
C SER A 96 13.19 -5.34 -11.05
N GLN A 97 12.93 -4.04 -11.00
CA GLN A 97 13.20 -3.22 -9.83
C GLN A 97 12.19 -2.08 -9.71
N VAL A 98 12.09 -1.53 -8.51
CA VAL A 98 11.34 -0.31 -8.23
C VAL A 98 12.32 0.84 -8.03
N ARG A 99 11.96 2.04 -8.50
CA ARG A 99 12.74 3.27 -8.30
C ARG A 99 11.85 4.46 -8.03
N ALA A 100 12.41 5.46 -7.38
CA ALA A 100 11.84 6.80 -7.35
C ALA A 100 11.80 7.36 -8.78
N ALA A 101 10.61 7.76 -9.23
CA ALA A 101 10.43 8.37 -10.55
C ALA A 101 10.03 9.84 -10.38
N PRO A 102 10.95 10.80 -10.61
CA PRO A 102 10.60 12.21 -10.53
C PRO A 102 9.69 12.61 -11.69
N VAL A 103 8.54 13.18 -11.37
CA VAL A 103 7.62 13.77 -12.34
C VAL A 103 8.14 15.15 -12.69
N ARG A 104 8.28 15.44 -13.99
CA ARG A 104 8.78 16.74 -14.48
C ARG A 104 8.02 17.90 -13.85
N SER A 105 8.72 18.97 -13.47
CA SER A 105 8.14 20.19 -12.91
C SER A 105 7.15 20.88 -13.84
N GLU A 106 7.34 20.75 -15.15
CA GLU A 106 6.47 21.35 -16.17
C GLU A 106 5.30 20.43 -16.58
N ALA A 107 5.17 19.25 -15.94
CA ALA A 107 4.09 18.32 -16.26
C ALA A 107 2.73 18.93 -15.90
N LYS A 108 1.73 18.72 -16.76
CA LYS A 108 0.36 19.20 -16.56
C LYS A 108 -0.44 18.25 -15.66
N VAL A 109 0.10 17.93 -14.49
CA VAL A 109 -0.53 17.04 -13.49
C VAL A 109 -0.38 17.65 -12.09
N PRO A 110 -1.31 17.38 -11.15
CA PRO A 110 -1.31 18.00 -9.82
C PRO A 110 -0.08 17.68 -8.94
N PHE A 111 0.71 16.69 -9.33
CA PHE A 111 1.87 16.16 -8.62
C PHE A 111 3.18 16.39 -9.40
N ALA A 112 3.21 17.38 -10.30
CA ALA A 112 4.43 17.79 -10.97
C ALA A 112 5.52 18.17 -9.95
N GLY A 113 6.77 17.77 -10.21
CA GLY A 113 7.90 17.95 -9.28
C GLY A 113 7.91 17.01 -8.07
N LYS A 114 6.93 16.11 -7.94
CA LYS A 114 6.94 15.03 -6.94
C LYS A 114 7.52 13.75 -7.52
N GLU A 115 7.92 12.83 -6.65
CA GLU A 115 8.28 11.48 -7.06
C GLU A 115 7.08 10.55 -6.95
N VAL A 116 7.05 9.54 -7.82
CA VAL A 116 6.04 8.48 -7.85
C VAL A 116 6.73 7.12 -7.92
N LEU A 117 5.96 6.04 -7.73
CA LEU A 117 6.49 4.68 -7.83
C LEU A 117 6.78 4.34 -9.29
N GLY A 118 8.06 4.28 -9.67
CA GLY A 118 8.49 3.76 -10.96
C GLY A 118 8.80 2.27 -10.87
N VAL A 119 8.28 1.49 -11.81
CA VAL A 119 8.46 0.04 -11.84
C VAL A 119 9.03 -0.36 -13.18
N ARG A 120 10.10 -1.16 -13.15
CA ARG A 120 10.60 -1.92 -14.29
C ARG A 120 10.37 -3.40 -14.06
N VAL A 121 9.85 -4.09 -15.06
CA VAL A 121 9.70 -5.55 -15.07
C VAL A 121 10.27 -6.08 -16.37
N LEU A 122 11.23 -7.00 -16.28
CA LEU A 122 11.71 -7.71 -17.46
C LEU A 122 10.95 -9.02 -17.62
N PHE A 123 9.97 -9.04 -18.53
CA PHE A 123 9.28 -10.26 -18.90
C PHE A 123 10.09 -11.12 -19.88
N PRO A 124 9.96 -12.45 -19.84
CA PRO A 124 10.66 -13.33 -20.78
C PRO A 124 10.14 -13.10 -22.20
N ALA A 125 11.03 -13.16 -23.19
CA ALA A 125 10.67 -13.04 -24.61
C ALA A 125 9.94 -14.28 -25.16
N SER A 126 9.96 -15.40 -24.44
CA SER A 126 9.23 -16.61 -24.82
C SER A 126 7.72 -16.43 -24.71
N ALA A 127 6.98 -17.19 -25.53
CA ALA A 127 5.52 -17.19 -25.54
C ALA A 127 4.93 -17.95 -24.34
N VAL A 128 5.12 -17.38 -23.15
CA VAL A 128 4.61 -17.90 -21.88
C VAL A 128 3.82 -16.82 -21.15
N ASN A 129 2.76 -17.22 -20.46
CA ASN A 129 2.07 -16.31 -19.55
C ASN A 129 3.02 -15.95 -18.41
N ALA A 130 3.13 -14.67 -18.12
CA ALA A 130 4.07 -14.14 -17.13
C ALA A 130 3.36 -13.12 -16.25
N ASN A 131 3.76 -13.03 -14.99
CA ASN A 131 3.29 -11.96 -14.13
C ASN A 131 4.36 -11.52 -13.13
N ALA A 132 4.21 -10.29 -12.68
CA ALA A 132 5.07 -9.65 -11.72
C ALA A 132 4.23 -9.01 -10.62
N ARG A 133 4.49 -9.38 -9.38
CA ARG A 133 3.90 -8.77 -8.20
C ARG A 133 4.82 -7.67 -7.70
N ILE A 134 4.30 -6.44 -7.64
CA ILE A 134 4.99 -5.32 -7.01
C ILE A 134 4.52 -5.27 -5.57
N LYS A 135 5.40 -5.64 -4.64
CA LYS A 135 5.05 -5.87 -3.23
C LYS A 135 5.71 -4.80 -2.34
N PRO A 136 4.99 -4.26 -1.34
CA PRO A 136 5.63 -3.45 -0.30
C PRO A 136 6.69 -4.26 0.46
N PRO A 137 7.69 -3.59 1.08
CA PRO A 137 8.78 -4.26 1.81
C PRO A 137 8.32 -5.08 3.01
N PHE A 138 7.16 -4.74 3.55
CA PHE A 138 6.50 -5.46 4.63
C PHE A 138 4.98 -5.37 4.47
N GLU A 139 4.28 -6.27 5.15
CA GLU A 139 2.84 -6.18 5.31
C GLU A 139 2.51 -4.96 6.18
N ILE A 140 1.75 -4.02 5.62
CA ILE A 140 1.48 -2.72 6.26
C ILE A 140 0.68 -2.94 7.55
N PRO A 141 1.19 -2.55 8.73
CA PRO A 141 0.46 -2.69 10.00
C PRO A 141 -0.79 -1.80 10.03
N ALA A 142 -1.92 -2.35 10.46
CA ALA A 142 -3.17 -1.58 10.56
C ALA A 142 -3.26 -0.78 11.87
N PHE A 143 -2.61 -1.29 12.91
CA PHE A 143 -2.76 -0.80 14.29
C PHE A 143 -1.51 -0.12 14.84
N GLU A 144 -0.50 0.16 14.00
CA GLU A 144 0.72 0.82 14.48
C GLU A 144 0.40 2.27 14.91
N PRO A 145 0.68 2.67 16.16
CA PRO A 145 0.40 4.01 16.66
C PRO A 145 1.14 5.07 15.87
N ALA A 146 0.54 6.25 15.78
CA ALA A 146 1.25 7.44 15.33
C ALA A 146 2.51 7.65 16.19
N ALA A 147 3.60 8.01 15.53
CA ALA A 147 4.88 8.22 16.19
C ALA A 147 5.61 9.39 15.52
N ASP A 148 6.36 10.13 16.32
CA ASP A 148 7.29 11.13 15.83
C ASP A 148 8.64 10.46 15.57
N VAL A 149 9.25 10.81 14.45
CA VAL A 149 10.52 10.22 14.03
C VAL A 149 11.58 11.32 13.95
N SER A 150 12.58 11.19 14.81
CA SER A 150 13.73 12.10 14.85
C SER A 150 14.62 11.95 13.61
N ASP A 151 15.55 12.89 13.37
CA ASP A 151 16.45 12.84 12.20
C ASP A 151 17.39 11.62 12.18
N SER A 152 17.63 10.98 13.33
CA SER A 152 18.40 9.72 13.42
C SER A 152 17.55 8.47 13.13
N GLY A 153 16.25 8.63 12.85
CA GLY A 153 15.32 7.52 12.67
C GLY A 153 14.91 6.84 13.97
N GLU A 154 15.15 7.46 15.13
CA GLU A 154 14.54 6.99 16.38
C GLU A 154 13.06 7.34 16.40
N ILE A 155 12.25 6.31 16.68
CA ILE A 155 10.79 6.37 16.73
C ILE A 155 10.37 6.65 18.17
N LYS A 156 9.71 7.79 18.40
CA LYS A 156 9.13 8.16 19.70
C LYS A 156 7.63 8.12 19.59
N SER A 157 6.99 7.30 20.43
CA SER A 157 5.53 7.31 20.55
C SER A 157 5.07 8.72 20.93
N THR A 158 4.05 9.23 20.23
CA THR A 158 3.51 10.56 20.51
C THR A 158 2.83 10.65 21.88
N GLY A 159 2.62 9.52 22.58
CA GLY A 159 1.99 9.46 23.91
C GLY A 159 0.53 9.90 23.96
N ASP A 160 0.04 10.45 22.85
CA ASP A 160 -1.27 11.05 22.72
C ASP A 160 -2.28 10.01 22.23
N ALA A 161 -2.93 9.34 23.19
CA ALA A 161 -4.03 8.41 22.93
C ALA A 161 -5.24 9.10 22.27
N SER A 162 -5.24 10.43 22.10
CA SER A 162 -6.28 11.18 21.41
C SER A 162 -6.19 11.15 19.88
N LYS A 163 -5.05 10.72 19.30
CA LYS A 163 -4.96 10.52 17.85
C LYS A 163 -5.74 9.28 17.45
N THR A 164 -6.92 9.49 16.85
CA THR A 164 -7.77 8.43 16.30
C THR A 164 -7.16 7.71 15.09
N THR A 165 -6.13 8.28 14.46
CA THR A 165 -5.48 7.76 13.26
C THR A 165 -4.21 6.99 13.60
N THR A 166 -4.08 5.77 13.07
CA THR A 166 -2.84 5.00 13.10
C THR A 166 -1.86 5.48 12.03
N ARG A 167 -0.61 5.07 12.17
CA ARG A 167 0.53 5.52 11.38
C ARG A 167 0.40 5.30 9.87
N PHE A 168 -0.38 4.32 9.45
CA PHE A 168 -0.50 3.95 8.03
C PHE A 168 -1.83 4.38 7.40
N GLU A 169 -2.63 5.19 8.09
CA GLU A 169 -3.84 5.82 7.52
C GLU A 169 -3.48 7.01 6.60
N ASP A 170 -4.48 7.73 6.08
CA ASP A 170 -4.28 8.96 5.28
C ASP A 170 -3.36 8.82 4.06
N GLY A 171 -3.45 7.69 3.34
CA GLY A 171 -2.68 7.44 2.12
C GLY A 171 -1.32 6.80 2.36
N TYR A 172 -1.08 6.19 3.52
CA TYR A 172 0.11 5.40 3.81
C TYR A 172 -0.10 3.88 3.76
N GLY A 173 -1.29 3.41 3.34
CA GLY A 173 -1.54 2.02 3.03
C GLY A 173 -2.75 1.39 3.72
N VAL A 174 -3.41 2.08 4.65
CA VAL A 174 -4.55 1.55 5.44
C VAL A 174 -5.74 2.51 5.35
N VAL A 175 -6.94 1.96 5.19
CA VAL A 175 -8.20 2.68 5.36
C VAL A 175 -9.07 1.89 6.33
N LYS A 176 -9.49 2.54 7.42
CA LYS A 176 -10.36 1.96 8.44
C LYS A 176 -11.83 2.22 8.16
N ASN A 177 -12.66 1.47 8.87
CA ASN A 177 -14.12 1.50 8.78
C ASN A 177 -14.66 1.19 7.37
N VAL A 178 -13.96 0.34 6.63
CA VAL A 178 -14.35 -0.03 5.26
C VAL A 178 -15.34 -1.19 5.30
N GLY A 179 -16.58 -0.93 4.88
CA GLY A 179 -17.59 -1.95 4.67
C GLY A 179 -17.53 -2.48 3.24
N THR A 180 -18.54 -2.18 2.43
CA THR A 180 -18.58 -2.65 1.04
C THR A 180 -17.83 -1.67 0.14
N ILE A 181 -16.81 -2.15 -0.58
CA ILE A 181 -16.14 -1.38 -1.62
C ILE A 181 -17.09 -1.22 -2.82
N LYS A 182 -17.35 0.02 -3.21
CA LYS A 182 -18.11 0.38 -4.41
C LYS A 182 -17.21 0.42 -5.64
N SER A 183 -16.06 1.07 -5.52
CA SER A 183 -15.09 1.18 -6.61
C SER A 183 -13.68 1.41 -6.08
N LEU A 184 -12.70 1.06 -6.91
CA LEU A 184 -11.29 1.37 -6.72
C LEU A 184 -10.81 2.18 -7.91
N SER A 185 -9.89 3.11 -7.68
CA SER A 185 -9.17 3.77 -8.76
C SER A 185 -7.67 3.76 -8.56
N VAL A 186 -6.93 3.72 -9.66
CA VAL A 186 -5.48 3.80 -9.70
C VAL A 186 -5.06 4.84 -10.72
N THR A 187 -4.28 5.82 -10.28
CA THR A 187 -3.64 6.77 -11.20
C THR A 187 -2.29 6.21 -11.64
N THR A 188 -2.16 5.87 -12.92
CA THR A 188 -0.95 5.27 -13.49
C THR A 188 -0.59 5.87 -14.84
N GLN A 189 0.70 5.86 -15.19
CA GLN A 189 1.17 6.27 -16.49
C GLN A 189 1.49 5.02 -17.34
N GLY A 190 0.81 4.91 -18.48
CA GLY A 190 1.04 3.86 -19.46
C GLY A 190 2.07 4.27 -20.51
N GLN A 191 2.68 3.26 -21.13
CA GLN A 191 3.55 3.39 -22.32
C GLN A 191 3.06 2.46 -23.44
N ALA A 192 1.75 2.29 -23.55
CA ALA A 192 1.06 1.44 -24.53
C ALA A 192 1.37 -0.07 -24.43
N PHE A 193 1.75 -0.57 -23.25
CA PHE A 193 1.93 -2.01 -23.02
C PHE A 193 0.56 -2.73 -22.92
N PRO A 194 0.32 -3.84 -23.63
CA PRO A 194 -0.95 -4.57 -23.59
C PRO A 194 -1.16 -5.40 -22.30
N HIS A 195 -0.47 -5.06 -21.21
CA HIS A 195 -0.48 -5.85 -19.99
C HIS A 195 -1.66 -5.48 -19.08
N GLY A 196 -2.15 -6.48 -18.33
CA GLY A 196 -3.20 -6.30 -17.34
C GLY A 196 -2.64 -5.78 -16.02
N LEU A 197 -3.36 -4.84 -15.39
CA LEU A 197 -3.07 -4.33 -14.06
C LEU A 197 -4.09 -4.83 -13.04
N TYR A 198 -3.60 -5.35 -11.91
CA TYR A 198 -4.42 -5.62 -10.73
C TYR A 198 -3.91 -4.87 -9.52
N VAL A 199 -4.84 -4.49 -8.64
CA VAL A 199 -4.56 -4.04 -7.27
C VAL A 199 -4.82 -5.18 -6.31
N TYR A 200 -3.93 -5.39 -5.35
CA TYR A 200 -4.14 -6.28 -4.23
C TYR A 200 -4.49 -5.48 -2.98
N LEU A 201 -5.63 -5.81 -2.37
CA LEU A 201 -5.99 -5.34 -1.02
C LEU A 201 -6.14 -6.53 -0.09
N GLN A 202 -5.71 -6.37 1.15
CA GLN A 202 -5.91 -7.35 2.21
C GLN A 202 -6.91 -6.79 3.22
N ASP A 203 -7.86 -7.60 3.68
CA ASP A 203 -8.85 -7.20 4.67
C ASP A 203 -8.42 -7.51 6.12
N ALA A 204 -9.29 -7.19 7.08
CA ALA A 204 -9.07 -7.40 8.51
C ALA A 204 -8.97 -8.89 8.93
N ASP A 205 -9.41 -9.81 8.07
CA ASP A 205 -9.30 -11.26 8.28
C ASP A 205 -8.03 -11.85 7.64
N GLY A 206 -7.22 -11.00 7.00
CA GLY A 206 -5.98 -11.38 6.32
C GLY A 206 -6.21 -11.93 4.92
N VAL A 207 -7.43 -11.86 4.38
CA VAL A 207 -7.76 -12.34 3.04
C VAL A 207 -7.34 -11.31 2.00
N GLU A 208 -6.44 -11.72 1.11
CA GLU A 208 -5.97 -10.91 -0.01
C GLU A 208 -6.90 -11.09 -1.22
N ARG A 209 -7.43 -9.98 -1.75
CA ARG A 209 -8.26 -9.93 -2.95
C ARG A 209 -7.57 -9.13 -4.05
N ARG A 210 -7.72 -9.60 -5.29
CA ARG A 210 -7.23 -8.91 -6.50
C ARG A 210 -8.37 -8.22 -7.24
N TYR A 211 -8.14 -7.00 -7.68
CA TYR A 211 -9.09 -6.18 -8.43
C TYR A 211 -8.49 -5.82 -9.77
N PHE A 212 -9.14 -6.25 -10.86
CA PHE A 212 -8.66 -5.97 -12.23
C PHE A 212 -8.97 -4.53 -12.60
N MET A 213 -7.94 -3.70 -12.76
CA MET A 213 -8.09 -2.28 -13.06
C MET A 213 -8.25 -2.01 -14.56
N GLY A 214 -7.81 -2.94 -15.40
CA GLY A 214 -7.83 -2.83 -16.86
C GLY A 214 -6.46 -3.08 -17.47
N TYR A 215 -6.36 -2.82 -18.77
CA TYR A 215 -5.13 -2.94 -19.55
C TYR A 215 -4.36 -1.61 -19.61
N LEU A 216 -3.05 -1.70 -19.80
CA LEU A 216 -2.12 -0.57 -19.85
C LEU A 216 -1.81 -0.08 -21.27
N ASN A 217 -2.70 -0.38 -22.22
CA ASN A 217 -2.60 -0.05 -23.64
C ASN A 217 -2.98 1.41 -23.94
N PHE A 218 -2.37 2.34 -23.21
CA PHE A 218 -2.51 3.78 -23.40
C PHE A 218 -1.18 4.48 -23.14
N ASP A 219 -1.04 5.70 -23.65
CA ASP A 219 0.13 6.55 -23.43
C ASP A 219 -0.24 7.72 -22.51
N GLY A 220 0.64 8.02 -21.56
CA GLY A 220 0.46 9.09 -20.59
C GLY A 220 -0.32 8.70 -19.34
N TRP A 221 -0.61 9.70 -18.51
CA TRP A 221 -1.30 9.54 -17.22
C TRP A 221 -2.78 9.27 -17.41
N LYS A 222 -3.29 8.25 -16.74
CA LYS A 222 -4.70 7.88 -16.75
C LYS A 222 -5.13 7.33 -15.40
N GLU A 223 -6.38 7.61 -15.05
CA GLU A 223 -7.05 6.96 -13.93
C GLU A 223 -7.79 5.72 -14.45
N LEU A 224 -7.42 4.55 -13.94
CA LEU A 224 -8.12 3.30 -14.18
C LEU A 224 -9.08 3.03 -13.02
N THR A 225 -10.31 2.66 -13.33
CA THR A 225 -11.36 2.45 -12.31
C THR A 225 -11.92 1.04 -12.41
N TRP A 226 -11.92 0.33 -11.28
CA TRP A 226 -12.66 -0.89 -11.10
C TRP A 226 -13.96 -0.58 -10.35
N ASN A 227 -15.10 -0.98 -10.92
CA ASN A 227 -16.40 -0.87 -10.27
C ASN A 227 -16.83 -2.24 -9.79
N ASN A 228 -17.30 -2.33 -8.54
CA ASN A 228 -17.75 -3.58 -7.97
C ASN A 228 -19.06 -4.03 -8.66
N PRO A 229 -19.05 -5.14 -9.44
CA PRO A 229 -20.24 -5.59 -10.15
C PRO A 229 -21.33 -6.13 -9.21
N ALA A 230 -20.96 -6.49 -7.98
CA ALA A 230 -21.88 -6.98 -6.95
C ALA A 230 -22.37 -5.84 -6.02
N TYR A 231 -22.03 -4.58 -6.30
CA TYR A 231 -22.48 -3.46 -5.47
C TYR A 231 -23.97 -3.17 -5.68
N ILE A 232 -24.75 -3.33 -4.62
CA ILE A 232 -26.18 -3.05 -4.63
C ILE A 232 -26.38 -1.55 -4.39
N GLN A 233 -26.76 -0.81 -5.43
CA GLN A 233 -27.00 0.64 -5.33
C GLN A 233 -28.20 0.97 -4.44
N GLU A 234 -29.28 0.20 -4.54
CA GLU A 234 -30.50 0.42 -3.77
C GLU A 234 -30.31 -0.05 -2.32
N VAL A 235 -30.30 0.88 -1.38
CA VAL A 235 -30.08 0.60 0.05
C VAL A 235 -31.13 -0.38 0.59
N ARG A 236 -32.38 -0.30 0.12
CA ARG A 236 -33.47 -1.18 0.54
C ARG A 236 -33.31 -2.63 0.11
N ALA A 237 -32.57 -2.87 -0.97
CA ALA A 237 -32.30 -4.20 -1.50
C ALA A 237 -31.03 -4.82 -0.89
N ARG A 238 -30.32 -4.09 -0.02
CA ARG A 238 -29.16 -4.62 0.70
C ARG A 238 -29.65 -5.53 1.83
N GLU A 239 -29.06 -6.72 1.94
CA GLU A 239 -29.21 -7.52 3.17
C GLU A 239 -28.54 -6.77 4.33
N LEU A 240 -29.36 -6.04 5.10
CA LEU A 240 -28.94 -5.47 6.37
C LEU A 240 -28.79 -6.61 7.39
N ARG A 241 -27.58 -7.17 7.48
CA ARG A 241 -27.27 -8.12 8.56
C ARG A 241 -27.11 -7.34 9.85
N LEU A 242 -28.00 -7.58 10.81
CA LEU A 242 -27.86 -7.06 12.17
C LEU A 242 -26.70 -7.80 12.85
N MET A 243 -25.52 -7.20 12.82
CA MET A 243 -24.38 -7.66 13.63
C MET A 243 -24.32 -6.84 14.93
N PRO A 244 -23.90 -7.44 16.05
CA PRO A 244 -23.57 -6.67 17.23
C PRO A 244 -22.52 -5.61 16.87
N VAL A 245 -22.80 -4.35 17.22
CA VAL A 245 -21.86 -3.24 16.94
C VAL A 245 -20.67 -3.27 17.90
N TYR A 246 -20.85 -3.80 19.11
CA TYR A 246 -19.82 -3.95 20.13
C TYR A 246 -19.88 -5.36 20.74
N PRO A 247 -18.75 -6.01 21.06
CA PRO A 247 -17.37 -5.60 20.77
C PRO A 247 -16.90 -6.19 19.44
N VAL A 248 -17.20 -5.58 18.30
CA VAL A 248 -16.64 -6.00 17.00
C VAL A 248 -15.60 -4.99 16.58
N ALA A 249 -14.40 -5.46 16.19
CA ALA A 249 -13.33 -4.58 15.73
C ALA A 249 -13.73 -3.94 14.40
N THR A 250 -13.40 -2.66 14.24
CA THR A 250 -13.71 -1.91 13.02
C THR A 250 -13.02 -2.55 11.81
N PRO A 251 -13.75 -2.94 10.76
CA PRO A 251 -13.16 -3.48 9.54
C PRO A 251 -12.22 -2.47 8.88
N TYR A 252 -11.19 -2.98 8.20
CA TYR A 252 -10.24 -2.16 7.45
C TYR A 252 -9.77 -2.91 6.21
N VAL A 253 -9.21 -2.15 5.28
CA VAL A 253 -8.47 -2.68 4.14
C VAL A 253 -7.07 -2.07 4.11
N LYS A 254 -6.11 -2.88 3.69
CA LYS A 254 -4.72 -2.43 3.50
C LYS A 254 -4.20 -2.77 2.12
N PHE A 255 -3.33 -1.91 1.61
CA PHE A 255 -2.67 -2.10 0.34
C PHE A 255 -1.65 -3.24 0.42
N ALA A 256 -1.76 -4.20 -0.50
CA ALA A 256 -0.92 -5.41 -0.52
C ALA A 256 -0.04 -5.53 -1.78
N GLY A 257 -0.14 -4.57 -2.70
CA GLY A 257 0.69 -4.48 -3.91
C GLY A 257 -0.08 -4.38 -5.22
N PHE A 258 0.65 -4.46 -6.32
CA PHE A 258 0.11 -4.56 -7.68
C PHE A 258 0.46 -5.90 -8.31
N LEU A 259 -0.31 -6.32 -9.32
CA LEU A 259 0.06 -7.37 -10.27
C LEU A 259 0.10 -6.80 -11.68
N ILE A 260 1.17 -7.07 -12.40
CA ILE A 260 1.23 -6.87 -13.84
C ILE A 260 1.22 -8.23 -14.50
N THR A 261 0.29 -8.46 -15.42
CA THR A 261 0.17 -9.73 -16.15
C THR A 261 0.44 -9.50 -17.64
N ARG A 262 1.36 -10.31 -18.19
CA ARG A 262 1.63 -10.40 -19.62
C ARG A 262 1.04 -11.70 -20.17
N ASP A 263 0.30 -11.60 -21.26
CA ASP A 263 -0.19 -12.76 -22.00
C ASP A 263 0.92 -13.36 -22.86
N ALA A 264 0.90 -14.68 -23.05
CA ALA A 264 1.84 -15.40 -23.90
C ALA A 264 1.88 -14.89 -25.35
N ALA A 265 0.78 -14.34 -25.87
CA ALA A 265 0.69 -13.77 -27.20
C ALA A 265 1.37 -12.39 -27.33
N ASP A 266 1.58 -11.70 -26.22
CA ASP A 266 2.24 -10.39 -26.20
C ASP A 266 3.76 -10.53 -26.28
N VAL A 267 4.42 -9.54 -26.87
CA VAL A 267 5.89 -9.47 -26.88
C VAL A 267 6.41 -9.27 -25.45
N GLY A 268 7.40 -10.07 -25.06
CA GLY A 268 8.12 -9.90 -23.79
C GLY A 268 9.14 -8.77 -23.80
N GLY A 269 9.98 -8.70 -22.78
CA GLY A 269 10.98 -7.64 -22.61
C GLY A 269 10.64 -6.68 -21.49
N ASP A 270 11.17 -5.47 -21.58
CA ASP A 270 11.02 -4.44 -20.55
C ASP A 270 9.63 -3.83 -20.57
N TYR A 271 8.89 -4.04 -19.49
CA TYR A 271 7.73 -3.26 -19.10
C TYR A 271 8.17 -2.15 -18.15
N ILE A 272 7.71 -0.93 -18.41
CA ILE A 272 7.90 0.24 -17.54
C ILE A 272 6.52 0.82 -17.21
N GLY A 273 6.27 1.07 -15.93
CA GLY A 273 5.04 1.70 -15.46
C GLY A 273 5.28 2.61 -14.27
N TYR A 274 4.40 3.60 -14.10
CA TYR A 274 4.47 4.55 -12.99
C TYR A 274 3.13 4.62 -12.26
N PHE A 275 3.14 4.70 -10.92
CA PHE A 275 1.93 4.70 -10.09
C PHE A 275 1.95 5.88 -9.12
N LYS A 276 0.88 6.68 -9.13
CA LYS A 276 0.72 7.83 -8.24
C LYS A 276 -0.06 7.47 -6.98
N ASP A 277 -1.26 6.90 -7.13
CA ASP A 277 -2.10 6.53 -5.97
C ASP A 277 -3.03 5.35 -6.27
N VAL A 278 -3.59 4.82 -5.18
CA VAL A 278 -4.76 3.96 -5.17
C VAL A 278 -5.81 4.58 -4.26
N LYS A 279 -7.02 4.74 -4.78
CA LYS A 279 -8.17 5.27 -4.06
C LYS A 279 -9.30 4.26 -4.00
N VAL A 280 -10.19 4.47 -3.03
CA VAL A 280 -11.36 3.63 -2.79
C VAL A 280 -12.58 4.49 -2.53
N ILE A 281 -13.70 4.09 -3.10
CA ILE A 281 -15.02 4.55 -2.70
C ILE A 281 -15.72 3.38 -2.01
N TYR A 282 -16.18 3.58 -0.78
CA TYR A 282 -16.77 2.53 0.04
C TYR A 282 -17.89 3.03 0.93
N ASP A 283 -18.71 2.10 1.40
CA ASP A 283 -19.70 2.34 2.44
C ASP A 283 -19.06 2.08 3.80
N LYS A 284 -19.31 2.95 4.80
CA LYS A 284 -18.81 2.73 6.16
C LYS A 284 -19.38 1.43 6.75
N ALA A 285 -18.53 0.63 7.37
CA ALA A 285 -18.97 -0.59 8.05
C ALA A 285 -19.79 -0.27 9.31
N VAL A 286 -19.36 0.76 10.05
CA VAL A 286 -20.00 1.27 11.25
C VAL A 286 -20.38 2.73 11.02
N LEU A 287 -21.67 3.03 11.15
CA LEU A 287 -22.17 4.39 11.20
C LEU A 287 -21.98 4.92 12.62
N THR A 288 -21.32 6.07 12.76
CA THR A 288 -21.24 6.78 14.05
C THR A 288 -22.65 7.17 14.46
N THR A 289 -23.19 6.46 15.44
CA THR A 289 -24.44 6.80 16.11
C THR A 289 -24.07 7.35 17.48
N GLU A 290 -24.64 8.49 17.86
CA GLU A 290 -24.49 9.00 19.23
C GLU A 290 -25.06 7.94 20.17
N ARG A 291 -24.19 7.38 21.02
CA ARG A 291 -24.57 6.43 22.06
C ARG A 291 -24.53 7.15 23.39
N ASP A 292 -25.53 6.89 24.22
CA ASP A 292 -25.57 7.40 25.59
C ASP A 292 -24.45 6.82 26.48
N ILE A 293 -23.85 5.70 26.05
CA ILE A 293 -22.80 4.97 26.77
C ILE A 293 -21.57 4.86 25.89
N ALA A 294 -20.42 5.30 26.42
CA ALA A 294 -19.11 5.06 25.83
C ALA A 294 -18.63 3.63 26.18
N ASP A 295 -19.12 2.65 25.42
CA ASP A 295 -18.85 1.21 25.66
C ASP A 295 -17.34 0.91 25.75
N GLU A 296 -16.54 1.50 24.87
CA GLU A 296 -15.10 1.26 24.82
C GLU A 296 -14.35 1.89 26.01
N ASP A 297 -14.75 3.08 26.46
CA ASP A 297 -14.16 3.72 27.64
C ASP A 297 -14.43 2.93 28.92
N LEU A 298 -15.58 2.25 28.99
CA LEU A 298 -15.96 1.42 30.13
C LEU A 298 -15.28 0.04 30.12
N TRP A 299 -15.21 -0.61 28.96
CA TRP A 299 -14.86 -2.02 28.86
C TRP A 299 -13.49 -2.31 28.22
N GLY A 300 -12.97 -1.42 27.38
CA GLY A 300 -11.63 -1.53 26.76
C GLY A 300 -11.42 -2.73 25.82
N ILE A 301 -12.48 -3.44 25.40
CA ILE A 301 -12.34 -4.74 24.71
C ILE A 301 -11.75 -4.55 23.31
N ILE A 302 -12.13 -3.50 22.59
CA ILE A 302 -11.62 -3.26 21.24
C ILE A 302 -10.14 -2.89 21.33
N SER A 303 -9.77 -1.96 22.22
CA SER A 303 -8.38 -1.54 22.47
C SER A 303 -7.48 -2.73 22.82
N ASP A 304 -7.95 -3.64 23.68
CA ASP A 304 -7.21 -4.85 24.03
C ASP A 304 -7.02 -5.81 22.85
N ARG A 305 -8.03 -5.92 21.98
CA ARG A 305 -7.94 -6.74 20.77
C ARG A 305 -7.02 -6.11 19.73
N GLU A 306 -7.10 -4.81 19.53
CA GLU A 306 -6.22 -4.06 18.63
C GLU A 306 -4.77 -4.15 19.10
N ARG A 307 -4.49 -3.99 20.40
CA ARG A 307 -3.15 -4.16 20.97
C ARG A 307 -2.60 -5.57 20.73
N LYS A 308 -3.43 -6.61 20.90
CA LYS A 308 -3.05 -8.01 20.59
C LYS A 308 -2.76 -8.21 19.10
N LYS A 309 -3.56 -7.61 18.22
CA LYS A 309 -3.33 -7.66 16.76
C LYS A 309 -2.04 -6.92 16.40
N GLN A 310 -1.83 -5.72 16.93
CA GLN A 310 -0.61 -4.94 16.73
C GLN A 310 0.63 -5.73 17.15
N THR A 311 0.63 -6.33 18.34
CA THR A 311 1.76 -7.15 18.82
C THR A 311 2.07 -8.30 17.87
N ARG A 312 1.02 -8.93 17.32
CA ARG A 312 1.17 -10.01 16.33
C ARG A 312 1.73 -9.50 15.00
N GLU A 313 1.20 -8.40 14.48
CA GLU A 313 1.70 -7.75 13.26
C GLU A 313 3.18 -7.39 13.40
N MET A 314 3.56 -6.78 14.52
CA MET A 314 4.93 -6.38 14.81
C MET A 314 5.88 -7.57 14.99
N THR A 315 5.42 -8.65 15.63
CA THR A 315 6.22 -9.88 15.77
C THR A 315 6.48 -10.51 14.40
N ASN A 316 5.45 -10.62 13.56
CA ASN A 316 5.58 -11.16 12.20
C ASN A 316 6.48 -10.29 11.33
N PHE A 317 6.30 -8.97 11.40
CA PHE A 317 7.15 -7.99 10.74
C PHE A 317 8.62 -8.20 11.13
N GLY A 318 8.91 -8.18 12.44
CA GLY A 318 10.28 -8.27 12.94
C GLY A 318 10.99 -9.56 12.55
N ILE A 319 10.35 -10.72 12.72
CA ILE A 319 10.92 -12.01 12.31
C ILE A 319 11.23 -12.03 10.80
N ASN A 320 10.30 -11.58 9.97
CA ASN A 320 10.48 -11.58 8.52
C ASN A 320 11.62 -10.64 8.10
N GLN A 321 11.73 -9.45 8.68
CA GLN A 321 12.80 -8.50 8.35
C GLN A 321 14.17 -8.96 8.87
N VAL A 322 14.25 -9.58 10.05
CA VAL A 322 15.50 -10.18 10.55
C VAL A 322 15.96 -11.30 9.62
N ASN A 323 15.05 -12.16 9.16
CA ASN A 323 15.41 -13.22 8.21
C ASN A 323 15.92 -12.65 6.88
N ARG A 324 15.27 -11.63 6.33
CA ARG A 324 15.73 -10.91 5.12
C ARG A 324 17.10 -10.28 5.32
N PHE A 325 17.33 -9.66 6.47
CA PHE A 325 18.63 -9.07 6.81
C PHE A 325 19.73 -10.14 6.84
N LEU A 326 19.46 -11.30 7.48
CA LEU A 326 20.39 -12.44 7.50
C LEU A 326 20.62 -13.04 6.11
N GLU A 327 19.61 -13.07 5.25
CA GLU A 327 19.76 -13.49 3.86
C GLU A 327 20.70 -12.56 3.10
N LEU A 328 20.55 -11.24 3.26
CA LEU A 328 21.44 -10.25 2.65
C LEU A 328 22.87 -10.34 3.19
N GLU A 329 23.06 -10.49 4.51
CA GLU A 329 24.41 -10.66 5.08
C GLU A 329 25.11 -11.94 4.61
N LYS A 330 24.35 -13.00 4.34
CA LYS A 330 24.89 -14.28 3.84
C LYS A 330 25.16 -14.28 2.34
N GLN A 331 24.73 -13.26 1.59
CA GLN A 331 25.09 -13.15 0.18
C GLN A 331 26.60 -12.91 0.08
N ALA A 332 27.28 -13.71 -0.74
CA ALA A 332 28.70 -13.59 -0.94
C ALA A 332 29.03 -12.21 -1.52
N THR A 333 29.82 -11.41 -0.80
CA THR A 333 30.32 -10.10 -1.24
C THR A 333 31.60 -10.20 -2.07
N GLU A 334 32.13 -11.41 -2.28
CA GLU A 334 33.42 -11.62 -2.94
C GLU A 334 33.29 -11.55 -4.47
N ASN A 335 33.81 -10.48 -5.06
CA ASN A 335 33.96 -10.34 -6.52
C ASN A 335 35.27 -10.98 -7.05
N SER A 336 36.06 -11.62 -6.19
CA SER A 336 37.32 -12.28 -6.57
C SER A 336 37.74 -13.32 -5.53
N PHE A 337 38.19 -14.48 -6.00
CA PHE A 337 38.87 -15.46 -5.14
C PHE A 337 40.27 -14.96 -4.78
N LYS A 338 40.69 -15.13 -3.52
CA LYS A 338 42.11 -15.01 -3.17
C LYS A 338 42.88 -16.14 -3.85
N SER A 339 43.85 -15.79 -4.69
CA SER A 339 44.77 -16.75 -5.30
C SER A 339 45.47 -17.55 -4.20
N SER A 340 45.50 -18.88 -4.34
CA SER A 340 46.31 -19.76 -3.50
C SER A 340 47.77 -19.86 -3.97
N LEU A 341 48.17 -19.01 -4.92
CA LEU A 341 49.50 -18.91 -5.50
C LEU A 341 50.10 -17.54 -5.18
N GLU A 342 50.41 -17.31 -3.90
CA GLU A 342 51.49 -16.43 -3.42
C GLU A 342 52.19 -17.12 -2.24
#